data_AF-M1ZR90-F1
#
_entry.id   AF-M1ZR90-F1
#
_cell.length_a   1.000
_cell.length_b   1.000
_cell.length_c   1.000
_cell.angle_alpha   90.00
_cell.angle_beta   90.00
_cell.angle_gamma   90.00
#
_symmetry.space_group_name_H-M   'P 1'
#
loop_
_entity.id
_entity.type
_entity.pdbx_description
1 polymer ?
#
loop_
_entity_poly.entity_id
_entity_poly.type
_entity_poly.pdbx_seq_one_letter_code
_entity_poly.pdbx_strand_id
1 'polypeptide(L)'
;LSVVGGIIIGDAAIKSHLVTSTTLLVVGVSTVATFLIPNYEMSLAIRIIKFPILFLTNALGLMGVSIGWFFIVVELCSLDSMGVPYLQFKKSDMKDTFIRAPLWKMNKRPKAIPNKNPVRQKDFRKKFRGKHNGKQEE
;
A
#
# COMPACT_ATOMS: atom_id res chain seq x y z
N LEU A 1 28.35 -11.70 -17.38
CA LEU A 1 29.09 -10.74 -16.52
C LEU A 1 28.27 -10.18 -15.34
N SER A 2 26.98 -9.89 -15.49
CA SER A 2 26.20 -9.15 -14.46
C SER A 2 26.10 -9.81 -13.07
N VAL A 3 25.94 -11.14 -12.98
CA VAL A 3 25.72 -11.82 -11.68
C VAL A 3 27.01 -11.88 -10.85
N VAL A 4 28.13 -12.25 -11.47
CA VAL A 4 29.43 -12.37 -10.80
C VAL A 4 29.90 -11.00 -10.29
N GLY A 5 29.68 -9.92 -11.06
CA GLY A 5 29.99 -8.56 -10.61
C GLY A 5 29.20 -8.14 -9.38
N GLY A 6 27.90 -8.44 -9.32
CA GLY A 6 27.06 -8.11 -8.16
C GLY A 6 27.48 -8.84 -6.87
N ILE A 7 27.88 -10.11 -6.98
CA ILE A 7 28.33 -10.89 -5.82
C ILE A 7 29.68 -10.37 -5.29
N ILE A 8 30.64 -10.06 -6.18
CA ILE A 8 31.96 -9.54 -5.77
C ILE A 8 31.81 -8.17 -5.11
N ILE A 9 30.96 -7.28 -5.65
CA ILE A 9 30.69 -5.97 -5.04
C ILE A 9 30.01 -6.13 -3.67
N GLY A 10 29.04 -7.05 -3.56
CA GLY A 10 28.37 -7.33 -2.30
C GLY A 10 29.31 -7.87 -1.23
N ASP A 11 30.18 -8.81 -1.59
CA ASP A 11 31.20 -9.38 -0.69
C ASP A 11 32.23 -8.32 -0.26
N ALA A 12 32.70 -7.49 -1.19
CA ALA A 12 33.59 -6.38 -0.90
C ALA A 12 32.96 -5.33 0.04
N ALA A 13 31.66 -5.04 -0.13
CA ALA A 13 30.93 -4.10 0.72
C ALA A 13 30.77 -4.58 2.17
N ILE A 14 30.60 -5.90 2.39
CA ILE A 14 30.58 -6.48 3.73
C ILE A 14 31.99 -6.47 4.35
N LYS A 15 33.01 -6.87 3.59
CA LYS A 15 34.40 -6.93 4.07
C LYS A 15 34.97 -5.56 4.45
N SER A 16 34.59 -4.52 3.71
CA SER A 16 34.93 -3.13 4.00
C SER A 16 34.14 -2.52 5.16
N HIS A 17 33.22 -3.29 5.78
CA HIS A 17 32.33 -2.83 6.84
C HIS A 17 31.43 -1.65 6.42
N LEU A 18 31.24 -1.43 5.12
CA LEU A 18 30.31 -0.42 4.62
C LEU A 18 28.86 -0.79 4.90
N VAL A 19 28.53 -2.09 4.89
CA VAL A 19 27.19 -2.60 5.19
C VAL A 19 27.28 -3.92 5.96
N THR A 20 26.30 -4.19 6.82
CA THR A 20 26.20 -5.48 7.53
C THR A 20 25.46 -6.50 6.68
N SER A 21 25.79 -7.80 6.85
CA SER A 21 25.16 -8.90 6.11
C SER A 21 23.63 -8.90 6.24
N THR A 22 23.10 -8.59 7.42
CA THR A 22 21.65 -8.50 7.66
C THR A 22 21.02 -7.35 6.88
N THR A 23 21.63 -6.17 6.87
CA THR A 23 21.09 -5.03 6.11
C THR A 23 21.13 -5.27 4.61
N LEU A 24 22.19 -5.91 4.09
CA LEU A 24 22.30 -6.24 2.67
C LEU A 24 21.20 -7.23 2.24
N LEU A 25 20.93 -8.25 3.06
CA LEU A 25 19.86 -9.22 2.81
C LEU A 25 18.49 -8.52 2.71
N VAL A 26 18.14 -7.69 3.69
CA VAL A 26 16.85 -6.99 3.73
C VAL A 26 16.68 -6.06 2.52
N VAL A 27 17.74 -5.37 2.10
CA VAL A 27 17.73 -4.50 0.92
C VAL A 27 17.59 -5.30 -0.38
N GLY A 28 18.25 -6.45 -0.49
CA GLY A 28 18.12 -7.36 -1.63
C GLY A 28 16.68 -7.84 -1.81
N VAL A 29 16.07 -8.39 -0.75
CA VAL A 29 14.66 -8.82 -0.76
C VAL A 29 13.73 -7.65 -1.13
N SER A 30 13.96 -6.49 -0.53
CA SER A 30 13.16 -5.28 -0.80
C SER A 30 13.29 -4.77 -2.24
N THR A 31 14.45 -4.96 -2.87
CA THR A 31 14.69 -4.58 -4.26
C THR A 31 13.94 -5.50 -5.21
N VAL A 32 14.01 -6.82 -4.97
CA VAL A 32 13.24 -7.81 -5.73
C VAL A 32 11.73 -7.57 -5.58
N ALA A 33 11.25 -7.30 -4.37
CA ALA A 33 9.84 -7.01 -4.11
C ALA A 33 9.31 -5.78 -4.86
N THR A 34 10.17 -4.80 -5.16
CA THR A 34 9.76 -3.58 -5.88
C THR A 34 9.36 -3.89 -7.34
N PHE A 35 9.80 -5.02 -7.91
CA PHE A 35 9.38 -5.45 -9.24
C PHE A 35 7.93 -5.95 -9.32
N LEU A 36 7.25 -6.15 -8.19
CA LEU A 36 5.83 -6.49 -8.16
C LEU A 36 4.92 -5.30 -8.48
N ILE A 37 5.44 -4.07 -8.43
CA ILE A 37 4.67 -2.86 -8.66
C ILE A 37 4.56 -2.60 -10.17
N PRO A 38 3.36 -2.67 -10.78
CA PRO A 38 3.20 -2.47 -12.22
C PRO A 38 3.33 -0.99 -12.64
N ASN A 39 3.29 -0.05 -11.68
CA ASN A 39 3.42 1.37 -11.93
C ASN A 39 4.88 1.84 -11.79
N TYR A 40 5.46 2.30 -12.89
CA TYR A 40 6.87 2.72 -12.95
C TYR A 40 7.17 3.92 -12.04
N GLU A 41 6.35 4.96 -12.10
CA GLU A 41 6.51 6.19 -11.29
C GLU A 41 6.48 5.87 -9.79
N MET A 42 5.57 4.97 -9.38
CA MET A 42 5.47 4.52 -8.00
C MET A 42 6.71 3.71 -7.56
N SER A 43 7.23 2.85 -8.43
CA SER A 43 8.48 2.13 -8.18
C SER A 43 9.67 3.09 -8.04
N LEU A 44 9.76 4.14 -8.87
CA LEU A 44 10.80 5.16 -8.76
C LEU A 44 10.71 5.95 -7.46
N ALA A 45 9.52 6.39 -7.07
CA ALA A 45 9.31 7.10 -5.81
C ALA A 45 9.78 6.28 -4.60
N ILE A 46 9.46 4.99 -4.56
CA ILE A 46 9.89 4.07 -3.49
C ILE A 46 11.41 3.90 -3.48
N ARG A 47 12.08 3.87 -4.64
CA ARG A 47 13.54 3.81 -4.71
C ARG A 47 14.18 5.06 -4.13
N ILE A 48 13.65 6.24 -4.45
CA ILE A 48 14.17 7.52 -3.96
C ILE A 48 14.05 7.59 -2.42
N ILE A 49 12.90 7.20 -1.86
CA ILE A 49 12.67 7.20 -0.40
C ILE A 49 13.61 6.20 0.33
N LYS A 50 14.00 5.10 -0.32
CA LYS A 50 14.88 4.10 0.29
C LYS A 50 16.30 4.61 0.53
N PHE A 51 16.86 5.45 -0.34
CA PHE A 51 18.26 5.89 -0.19
C PHE A 51 18.53 6.68 1.12
N PRO A 52 17.71 7.68 1.51
CA PRO A 52 17.85 8.34 2.80
C PRO A 52 17.72 7.37 3.97
N ILE A 53 16.71 6.49 3.95
CA ILE A 53 16.47 5.54 5.05
C ILE A 53 17.65 4.56 5.18
N LEU A 54 18.23 4.12 4.07
CA LEU A 54 19.39 3.23 4.05
C LEU A 54 20.61 3.92 4.66
N PHE A 55 20.82 5.20 4.34
CA PHE A 55 21.88 6.01 4.94
C PHE A 55 21.68 6.20 6.45
N LEU A 56 20.46 6.58 6.88
CA LEU A 56 20.11 6.72 8.30
C LEU A 56 20.28 5.39 9.06
N THR A 57 19.91 4.27 8.44
CA THR A 57 20.04 2.93 9.03
C THR A 57 21.50 2.53 9.18
N ASN A 58 22.35 2.91 8.23
CA ASN A 58 23.78 2.63 8.32
C ASN A 58 24.44 3.45 9.44
N ALA A 59 24.07 4.73 9.59
CA ALA A 59 24.62 5.62 10.61
C ALA A 59 24.10 5.35 12.04
N LEU A 60 22.80 5.09 12.19
CA LEU A 60 22.11 5.00 13.50
C LEU A 60 21.57 3.60 13.82
N GLY A 61 21.76 2.61 12.93
CA GLY A 61 21.23 1.27 13.09
C GLY A 61 19.69 1.24 13.12
N LEU A 62 19.13 0.52 14.11
CA LEU A 62 17.68 0.34 14.28
C LEU A 62 16.94 1.67 14.56
N MET A 63 17.61 2.63 15.23
CA MET A 63 17.01 3.95 15.45
C MET A 63 16.79 4.70 14.13
N GLY A 64 17.72 4.55 13.17
CA GLY A 64 17.59 5.14 11.83
C GLY A 64 16.37 4.60 11.07
N VAL A 65 16.14 3.28 11.13
CA VAL A 65 14.94 2.65 10.55
C VAL A 65 13.68 3.20 11.19
N SER A 66 13.66 3.35 12.52
CA SER A 66 12.49 3.82 13.26
C SER A 66 12.14 5.27 12.87
N ILE A 67 13.13 6.15 12.82
CA ILE A 67 12.94 7.56 12.40
C ILE A 67 12.49 7.63 10.94
N GLY A 68 13.12 6.88 10.05
CA GLY A 68 12.72 6.81 8.64
C GLY A 68 11.29 6.29 8.46
N TRP A 69 10.88 5.30 9.27
CA TRP A 69 9.52 4.80 9.29
C TRP A 69 8.52 5.87 9.75
N PHE A 70 8.81 6.58 10.83
CA PHE A 70 7.98 7.71 11.28
C PHE A 70 7.84 8.79 10.20
N PHE A 71 8.94 9.12 9.52
CA PHE A 71 8.93 10.11 8.44
C PHE A 71 8.00 9.69 7.30
N ILE A 72 8.04 8.42 6.88
CA ILE A 72 7.12 7.88 5.87
C ILE A 72 5.66 8.03 6.33
N VAL A 73 5.36 7.69 7.58
CA VAL A 73 3.98 7.77 8.10
C VAL A 73 3.47 9.22 8.12
N VAL A 74 4.31 10.16 8.52
CA VAL A 74 3.97 11.60 8.53
C VAL A 74 3.69 12.09 7.11
N GLU A 75 4.55 11.73 6.15
CA GLU A 75 4.37 12.09 4.74
C GLU A 75 3.05 11.53 4.19
N LEU A 76 2.75 10.25 4.48
CA LEU A 76 1.48 9.62 4.07
C LEU A 76 0.25 10.30 4.67
N CYS A 77 0.36 10.85 5.88
CA CYS A 77 -0.72 11.62 6.51
C CYS A 77 -0.89 13.00 5.89
N SER A 78 0.18 13.62 5.39
CA SER A 78 0.14 14.93 4.76
C SER A 78 -0.26 14.89 3.28
N LEU A 79 -0.14 13.73 2.63
CA LEU A 79 -0.51 13.56 1.22
C LEU A 79 -2.03 13.47 1.06
N ASP A 80 -2.58 14.38 0.24
CA ASP A 80 -3.95 14.32 -0.23
C ASP A 80 -4.01 13.79 -1.67
N SER A 81 -4.89 12.81 -1.91
CA SER A 81 -5.18 12.27 -3.24
C SER A 81 -6.51 12.82 -3.74
N MET A 82 -6.48 13.74 -4.71
CA MET A 82 -7.68 14.35 -5.31
C MET A 82 -8.70 14.85 -4.27
N GLY A 83 -8.21 15.53 -3.22
CA GLY A 83 -9.04 16.09 -2.14
C GLY A 83 -9.50 15.08 -1.08
N VAL A 84 -8.97 13.86 -1.07
CA VAL A 84 -9.19 12.86 -0.03
C VAL A 84 -7.85 12.49 0.63
N PRO A 85 -7.74 12.51 1.97
CA PRO A 85 -6.51 12.14 2.66
C PRO A 85 -6.06 10.72 2.27
N TYR A 86 -4.79 10.55 1.90
CA TYR A 86 -4.26 9.26 1.43
C TYR A 86 -4.41 8.16 2.51
N LEU A 87 -4.16 8.51 3.77
CA LEU A 87 -4.22 7.59 4.92
C LEU A 87 -5.61 7.57 5.62
N GLN A 88 -6.72 7.66 4.87
CA GLN A 88 -8.04 7.69 5.48
C GLN A 88 -8.52 6.30 5.94
N PHE A 89 -8.32 5.96 7.22
CA PHE A 89 -8.78 4.69 7.80
C PHE A 89 -10.26 4.69 8.17
N LYS A 90 -11.12 4.12 7.29
CA LYS A 90 -12.54 3.88 7.58
C LYS A 90 -12.87 2.38 7.58
N LYS A 91 -13.24 1.84 8.76
CA LYS A 91 -13.60 0.42 8.97
C LYS A 91 -14.66 -0.14 8.01
N SER A 92 -15.55 0.71 7.51
CA SER A 92 -16.58 0.33 6.52
C SER A 92 -16.00 -0.05 5.16
N ASP A 93 -14.91 0.60 4.78
CA ASP A 93 -14.33 0.54 3.43
C ASP A 93 -13.17 -0.49 3.37
N MET A 94 -12.61 -0.86 4.52
CA MET A 94 -11.58 -1.90 4.67
C MET A 94 -12.05 -3.32 4.29
N LYS A 95 -13.38 -3.53 4.14
CA LYS A 95 -13.97 -4.81 3.72
C LYS A 95 -13.70 -5.17 2.26
N ASP A 96 -13.15 -4.26 1.47
CA ASP A 96 -12.75 -4.55 0.09
C ASP A 96 -11.22 -4.69 -0.04
N THR A 97 -10.45 -4.23 0.96
CA THR A 97 -8.99 -4.18 0.94
C THR A 97 -8.34 -5.46 1.44
N PHE A 98 -8.80 -6.03 2.56
CA PHE A 98 -8.17 -7.22 3.16
C PHE A 98 -8.78 -8.53 2.67
N ILE A 99 -10.11 -8.57 2.53
CA ILE A 99 -10.85 -9.76 2.08
C ILE A 99 -11.94 -9.24 1.16
N ARG A 100 -11.80 -9.44 -0.16
CA ARG A 100 -12.74 -8.92 -1.16
C ARG A 100 -14.15 -9.47 -0.91
N ALA A 101 -15.05 -8.62 -0.42
CA ALA A 101 -16.44 -8.99 -0.20
C ALA A 101 -17.16 -9.26 -1.54
N PRO A 102 -18.15 -10.16 -1.59
CA PRO A 102 -18.92 -10.39 -2.81
C PRO A 102 -19.67 -9.11 -3.22
N LEU A 103 -19.62 -8.79 -4.51
CA LEU A 103 -20.15 -7.54 -5.11
C LEU A 103 -21.61 -7.27 -4.74
N TRP A 104 -22.42 -8.31 -4.51
CA TRP A 104 -23.84 -8.21 -4.18
C TRP A 104 -24.12 -7.63 -2.78
N LYS A 105 -23.13 -7.64 -1.87
CA LYS A 105 -23.24 -7.07 -0.51
C LYS A 105 -22.74 -5.62 -0.45
N MET A 106 -22.17 -5.09 -1.52
CA MET A 106 -21.53 -3.77 -1.59
C MET A 106 -22.45 -2.69 -2.21
N ASN A 107 -23.59 -2.45 -1.56
CA ASN A 107 -24.60 -1.50 -2.04
C ASN A 107 -24.33 -0.03 -1.63
N LYS A 108 -23.38 0.22 -0.73
CA LYS A 108 -23.02 1.55 -0.21
C LYS A 108 -21.73 2.05 -0.87
N ARG A 109 -21.65 3.35 -1.12
CA ARG A 109 -20.41 3.98 -1.60
C ARG A 109 -19.39 4.08 -0.46
N PRO A 110 -18.08 4.01 -0.76
CA PRO A 110 -17.06 4.24 0.25
C PRO A 110 -17.25 5.61 0.86
N LYS A 111 -17.17 5.67 2.19
CA LYS A 111 -17.35 6.92 2.94
C LYS A 111 -16.13 7.82 2.82
N ALA A 112 -15.00 7.30 2.35
CA ALA A 112 -13.78 8.05 2.13
C ALA A 112 -13.98 9.27 1.20
N ILE A 113 -14.74 9.06 0.13
CA ILE A 113 -15.01 10.08 -0.89
C ILE A 113 -16.21 10.94 -0.42
N PRO A 114 -16.10 12.28 -0.40
CA PRO A 114 -17.23 13.15 -0.11
C PRO A 114 -18.33 12.95 -1.16
N ASN A 115 -19.49 12.44 -0.74
CA ASN A 115 -20.61 12.16 -1.64
C ASN A 115 -21.94 12.68 -1.07
N LYS A 116 -22.73 13.34 -1.91
CA LYS A 116 -24.09 13.82 -1.58
C LYS A 116 -25.11 12.67 -1.48
N ASN A 117 -24.87 11.53 -2.13
CA ASN A 117 -25.72 10.33 -2.08
C ASN A 117 -24.93 9.08 -1.63
N PRO A 118 -25.23 8.49 -0.45
CA PRO A 118 -24.46 7.37 0.09
C PRO A 118 -24.79 6.01 -0.54
N VAL A 119 -25.90 5.88 -1.30
CA VAL A 119 -26.36 4.59 -1.83
C VAL A 119 -25.96 4.44 -3.30
N ARG A 120 -25.13 3.44 -3.61
CA ARG A 120 -24.67 3.15 -4.98
C ARG A 120 -25.76 2.49 -5.80
N GLN A 121 -26.40 1.46 -5.24
CA GLN A 121 -27.38 0.64 -5.94
C GLN A 121 -28.49 0.23 -4.98
N LYS A 122 -29.75 0.24 -5.46
CA LYS A 122 -30.88 -0.30 -4.69
C LYS A 122 -30.68 -1.81 -4.55
N ASP A 123 -30.96 -2.32 -3.35
CA ASP A 123 -30.74 -3.71 -3.00
C ASP A 123 -31.50 -4.64 -3.96
N PHE A 124 -30.75 -5.44 -4.74
CA PHE A 124 -31.31 -6.32 -5.76
C PHE A 124 -32.32 -7.30 -5.14
N ARG A 125 -32.07 -7.74 -3.90
CA ARG A 125 -32.96 -8.62 -3.14
C ARG A 125 -34.30 -7.95 -2.80
N LYS A 126 -34.31 -6.63 -2.55
CA LYS A 126 -35.56 -5.87 -2.34
C LYS A 126 -36.33 -5.66 -3.64
N LYS A 127 -35.65 -5.48 -4.78
CA LYS A 127 -36.30 -5.32 -6.10
C LYS A 127 -37.11 -6.57 -6.48
N PHE A 128 -36.58 -7.76 -6.22
CA PHE A 128 -37.29 -9.02 -6.49
C PHE A 128 -38.41 -9.31 -5.48
N ARG A 129 -38.25 -8.97 -4.19
CA ARG A 129 -39.33 -9.10 -3.19
C ARG A 129 -40.52 -8.19 -3.46
N GLY A 130 -40.31 -6.95 -3.91
CA GLY A 130 -41.42 -6.03 -4.20
C GLY A 130 -42.29 -6.45 -5.39
N LYS A 131 -41.72 -7.20 -6.35
CA LYS A 131 -42.43 -7.62 -7.57
C LYS A 131 -43.37 -8.82 -7.34
N HIS A 132 -43.21 -9.55 -6.24
CA HIS A 132 -44.03 -10.70 -5.90
C HIS A 132 -45.30 -10.33 -5.12
N ASN A 133 -45.25 -9.26 -4.31
CA ASN A 133 -46.42 -8.75 -3.60
C ASN A 133 -47.39 -8.02 -4.53
N GLY A 134 -46.89 -7.28 -5.53
CA GLY A 134 -47.74 -6.62 -6.52
C GLY A 134 -48.34 -7.53 -7.61
N LYS A 135 -48.12 -8.86 -7.53
CA LYS A 135 -48.77 -9.87 -8.38
C LYS A 135 -49.83 -10.68 -7.63
N GLN A 136 -50.04 -10.42 -6.34
CA GLN A 136 -51.08 -11.05 -5.53
C GLN A 136 -52.29 -10.12 -5.32
N GLU A 137 -52.26 -8.90 -5.87
CA GLU A 137 -53.32 -7.89 -5.75
C GLU A 137 -54.08 -7.65 -7.08
N GLU A 138 -53.83 -8.45 -8.13
CA GLU A 138 -54.67 -8.57 -9.34
C GLU A 138 -55.40 -9.93 -9.32
#